data_AF-A0A258CNY1-F1
#
_entry.id   AF-A0A258CNY1-F1
#
_cell.length_a   1.000
_cell.length_b   1.000
_cell.length_c   1.000
_cell.angle_alpha   90.00
_cell.angle_beta   90.00
_cell.angle_gamma   90.00
#
_symmetry.space_group_name_H-M   'P 1'
#
loop_
_entity.id
_entity.type
_entity.pdbx_description
1 polymer ?
#
loop_
_entity_poly.entity_id
_entity_poly.type
_entity_poly.pdbx_seq_one_letter_code
_entity_poly.pdbx_strand_id
1 'polypeptide(L)' 'HLAGLNLVGLRRRGFTREQIHELRRAYRLLFADEGTLSERVEDVASEFASHPLIHEILDFIRVGGERAICVPHDVNAPDR' A
#
# COMPACT_ATOMS: atom_id res chain seq x y z
N HIS A 1 5.73 13.60 1.05
CA HIS A 1 6.40 12.31 1.29
C HIS A 1 5.50 11.43 2.16
N LEU A 2 5.31 10.17 1.79
CA LEU A 2 4.59 9.19 2.57
C LEU A 2 5.54 8.42 3.50
N ALA A 3 5.45 8.60 4.81
CA ALA A 3 6.32 7.93 5.78
C ALA A 3 5.92 6.48 6.10
N GLY A 4 4.65 6.11 5.84
CA GLY A 4 4.11 4.79 6.10
C GLY A 4 2.66 4.82 6.58
N LEU A 5 2.19 3.68 7.11
CA LEU A 5 0.83 3.52 7.61
C LEU A 5 0.60 4.23 8.93
N ASN A 6 -0.59 4.83 9.10
CA ASN A 6 -1.02 5.42 10.37
C ASN A 6 -1.46 4.34 11.38
N LEU A 7 -0.50 3.66 11.99
CA LEU A 7 -0.75 2.55 12.92
C LEU A 7 -1.54 2.97 14.16
N VAL A 8 -1.33 4.20 14.66
CA VAL A 8 -2.09 4.73 15.79
C VAL A 8 -3.56 4.87 15.41
N GLY A 9 -3.85 5.44 14.24
CA GLY A 9 -5.20 5.58 13.70
C GLY A 9 -5.90 4.25 13.45
N LEU A 10 -5.18 3.26 12.90
CA LEU A 10 -5.71 1.91 12.67
C LEU A 10 -6.06 1.22 14.00
N ARG A 11 -5.17 1.27 14.99
CA ARG A 11 -5.43 0.70 16.33
C ARG A 11 -6.61 1.38 17.03
N ARG A 12 -6.71 2.72 16.95
CA ARG A 12 -7.85 3.47 17.51
C ARG A 12 -9.18 3.11 16.86
N ARG A 13 -9.16 2.68 15.59
CA ARG A 13 -10.34 2.20 14.85
C ARG A 13 -10.62 0.71 15.02
N GLY A 14 -9.88 0.01 15.89
CA GLY A 14 -10.14 -1.40 16.21
C GLY A 14 -9.64 -2.40 15.17
N PHE A 15 -8.74 -2.02 14.27
CA PHE A 15 -8.13 -2.96 13.33
C PHE A 15 -7.34 -4.02 14.10
N THR A 16 -7.54 -5.29 13.73
CA THR A 16 -6.83 -6.40 14.38
C THR A 16 -5.35 -6.38 14.03
N ARG A 17 -4.55 -7.10 14.81
CA ARG A 17 -3.11 -7.22 14.55
C ARG A 17 -2.85 -7.85 13.19
N GLU A 18 -3.65 -8.84 12.83
CA GLU A 18 -3.61 -9.57 11.56
C GLU A 18 -3.92 -8.60 10.41
N GLN A 19 -5.00 -7.83 10.49
CA GLN A 19 -5.34 -6.82 9.48
C GLN A 19 -4.21 -5.79 9.29
N ILE A 20 -3.61 -5.31 10.38
CA ILE A 20 -2.48 -4.37 10.31
C ILE A 20 -1.26 -5.02 9.65
N HIS A 21 -1.02 -6.31 9.87
CA HIS A 21 0.07 -7.04 9.21
C HIS A 21 -0.18 -7.21 7.70
N GLU A 22 -1.40 -7.58 7.30
CA GLU A 22 -1.78 -7.67 5.88
C GLU A 22 -1.60 -6.31 5.18
N LEU A 23 -2.09 -5.22 5.80
CA LEU A 23 -1.92 -3.86 5.27
C LEU A 23 -0.44 -3.50 5.10
N ARG A 24 0.43 -3.88 6.04
CA ARG A 24 1.88 -3.66 5.93
C ARG A 24 2.53 -4.47 4.82
N ARG A 25 2.04 -5.69 4.55
CA ARG A 25 2.53 -6.51 3.43
C ARG A 25 2.15 -5.89 2.10
N ALA A 26 0.86 -5.60 1.90
CA ALA A 26 0.36 -4.94 0.69
C ALA A 26 1.05 -3.59 0.44
N TYR A 27 1.25 -2.77 1.48
CA TYR A 27 1.97 -1.50 1.37
C TYR A 27 3.40 -1.66 0.83
N ARG A 28 4.15 -2.66 1.33
CA ARG A 28 5.52 -2.92 0.87
C ARG A 28 5.56 -3.41 -0.57
N LEU A 29 4.61 -4.26 -0.94
CA LEU A 29 4.50 -4.77 -2.30
C LEU A 29 4.11 -3.67 -3.29
N LEU A 30 3.16 -2.79 -2.94
CA LEU A 30 2.75 -1.67 -3.81
C LEU A 30 3.88 -0.68 -4.13
N PHE A 31 4.82 -0.51 -3.20
CA PHE A 31 5.93 0.44 -3.32
C PHE A 31 7.29 -0.26 -3.37
N ALA A 32 7.34 -1.51 -3.84
CA ALA A 32 8.60 -2.18 -4.15
C ALA A 32 9.26 -1.55 -5.40
N ASP A 33 10.58 -1.69 -5.51
CA ASP A 33 11.38 -1.10 -6.59
C ASP A 33 11.19 -1.78 -7.95
N GLU A 34 10.52 -2.93 -8.00
CA GLU A 34 10.36 -3.74 -9.20
C GLU A 34 9.07 -3.41 -9.96
N GLY A 35 9.18 -3.27 -11.28
CA GLY A 35 8.06 -2.99 -12.17
C GLY A 35 7.46 -1.58 -12.04
N THR A 36 6.29 -1.40 -12.64
CA THR A 36 5.48 -0.19 -12.58
C THR A 36 4.47 -0.28 -11.43
N LEU A 37 3.96 0.87 -10.98
CA LEU A 37 2.90 0.90 -9.96
C LEU A 37 1.65 0.12 -10.43
N SER A 38 1.31 0.20 -11.71
CA SER A 38 0.17 -0.52 -12.29
C SER A 38 0.35 -2.03 -12.22
N GLU A 39 1.52 -2.55 -12.56
CA GLU A 39 1.83 -3.99 -12.44
C GLU A 39 1.72 -4.44 -10.98
N ARG A 40 2.32 -3.70 -10.05
CA ARG A 40 2.26 -4.03 -8.62
C ARG A 40 0.84 -3.96 -8.05
N VAL A 41 -0.02 -3.07 -8.54
CA VAL A 41 -1.44 -3.02 -8.16
C VAL A 41 -2.16 -4.31 -8.55
N GLU A 42 -1.91 -4.84 -9.75
CA GLU A 42 -2.52 -6.10 -10.19
C GLU A 42 -1.95 -7.33 -9.46
N ASP A 43 -0.65 -7.33 -9.18
CA ASP A 43 -0.02 -8.39 -8.37
C ASP A 43 -0.60 -8.43 -6.95
N VAL A 44 -0.70 -7.26 -6.30
CA VAL A 44 -1.31 -7.14 -4.96
C VAL A 44 -2.80 -7.50 -5.00
N ALA A 45 -3.54 -7.13 -6.07
CA ALA A 45 -4.94 -7.53 -6.23
C ALA A 45 -5.09 -9.06 -6.27
N SER A 46 -4.16 -9.74 -6.93
CA SER A 46 -4.17 -11.20 -7.08
C SER A 46 -3.76 -11.89 -5.77
N GLU A 47 -2.68 -11.44 -5.12
CA GLU A 47 -2.19 -12.00 -3.87
C GLU A 47 -3.18 -11.83 -2.70
N PHE A 48 -3.91 -10.72 -2.67
CA PHE A 48 -4.80 -10.35 -1.56
C PHE A 48 -6.29 -10.40 -1.94
N ALA A 49 -6.69 -11.25 -2.89
CA ALA A 49 -8.05 -11.35 -3.42
C ALA A 49 -9.16 -11.53 -2.35
N SER A 50 -8.83 -12.09 -1.18
CA SER A 50 -9.75 -12.29 -0.05
C SER A 50 -9.74 -11.16 0.99
N HIS A 51 -9.02 -10.06 0.76
CA HIS A 51 -8.78 -9.00 1.74
C HIS A 51 -9.45 -7.67 1.31
N PRO A 52 -10.71 -7.43 1.70
CA PRO A 52 -11.47 -6.26 1.24
C PRO A 52 -10.82 -4.91 1.62
N LEU A 53 -10.13 -4.85 2.77
CA LEU A 53 -9.41 -3.65 3.20
C LEU A 53 -8.25 -3.27 2.27
N ILE A 54 -7.62 -4.26 1.63
CA ILE A 54 -6.54 -4.02 0.68
C ILE A 54 -7.14 -3.57 -0.66
N HIS A 55 -8.24 -4.20 -1.09
CA HIS A 55 -8.96 -3.77 -2.28
C HIS A 55 -9.42 -2.31 -2.21
N GLU A 56 -9.84 -1.81 -1.05
CA GLU A 56 -10.17 -0.39 -0.86
C GLU A 56 -8.98 0.54 -1.21
N ILE A 57 -7.75 0.12 -0.89
CA ILE A 57 -6.52 0.88 -1.24
C ILE A 57 -6.26 0.80 -2.74
N LEU A 58 -6.40 -0.39 -3.34
CA LEU A 58 -6.19 -0.60 -4.78
C LEU A 58 -7.18 0.22 -5.61
N ASP A 59 -8.45 0.22 -5.20
CA ASP A 59 -9.50 0.98 -5.87
C ASP A 59 -9.24 2.49 -5.76
N PHE A 60 -8.77 2.97 -4.62
CA PHE A 60 -8.32 4.37 -4.48
C PHE A 60 -7.22 4.73 -5.50
N ILE A 61 -6.22 3.86 -5.66
CA ILE A 61 -5.12 4.07 -6.61
C ILE A 61 -5.67 4.09 -8.06
N ARG A 62 -6.53 3.14 -8.42
CA ARG A 62 -7.13 3.03 -9.76
C ARG A 62 -8.01 4.23 -10.10
N VAL A 63 -8.82 4.71 -9.16
CA VAL A 63 -9.66 5.92 -9.32
C VAL A 63 -8.80 7.19 -9.49
N GLY A 64 -7.55 7.16 -9.01
CA GLY A 64 -6.56 8.22 -9.24
C GLY A 64 -6.25 8.48 -10.72
N GLY A 65 -6.31 7.44 -11.55
CA GLY A 65 -5.96 7.49 -12.97
C GLY A 65 -4.52 7.96 -13.19
N GLU A 66 -4.34 8.98 -14.03
CA GLU A 66 -3.03 9.57 -14.35
C GLU A 66 -2.49 10.52 -13.27
N ARG A 67 -3.28 10.83 -12.23
CA ARG A 67 -2.83 11.74 -11.18
C ARG A 67 -1.78 11.06 -10.31
N ALA A 68 -0.64 11.73 -10.14
CA ALA A 68 0.41 11.28 -9.24
C ALA A 68 -0.13 11.16 -7.81
N ILE A 69 0.14 10.01 -7.17
CA ILE A 69 -0.10 9.78 -5.75
C ILE A 69 1.17 10.10 -4.95
N CYS A 70 1.00 10.45 -3.67
CA CYS A 70 2.14 10.61 -2.77
C CYS A 70 2.76 9.24 -2.48
N VAL A 71 3.99 9.04 -2.93
CA VAL A 71 4.75 7.80 -2.73
C VAL A 71 5.72 7.94 -1.55
N PRO A 72 6.13 6.82 -0.93
CA PRO A 72 7.26 6.84 -0.02
C PRO A 72 8.54 7.22 -0.76
N HIS A 73 9.32 8.06 -0.11
CA HIS A 73 10.75 8.22 -0.34
C HIS A 73 11.37 6.96 0.24
N ASP A 74 12.17 6.29 -0.56
CA ASP A 74 12.88 5.09 -0.13
C ASP A 74 13.60 5.36 1.18
N VAL A 75 13.26 4.56 2.19
CA VAL A 75 14.04 4.51 3.44
C VAL A 75 15.35 3.73 3.25
N ASN A 76 15.54 3.09 2.08
CA ASN A 76 16.70 2.26 1.74
C ASN A 76 17.47 2.71 0.48
N ALA A 77 17.01 3.73 -0.26
CA ALA A 77 17.83 4.30 -1.32
C ALA A 77 18.94 5.13 -0.66
N PRO A 78 20.21 4.93 -1.02
CA PRO A 78 21.24 5.89 -0.65
C PRO A 78 20.79 7.27 -1.15
N ASP A 79 20.95 8.31 -0.31
CA ASP A 79 20.57 9.69 -0.61
C ASP A 79 20.83 10.01 -2.09
N ARG A 80 19.75 10.32 -2.82
CA ARG A 80 19.85 10.87 -4.18
C ARG A 80 20.34 12.30 -4.13
#